data_AF-A0A6X8JMI3-F1
#
_entry.id   AF-A0A6X8JMI3-F1
#
_cell.length_a   1.000
_cell.length_b   1.000
_cell.length_c   1.000
_cell.angle_alpha   90.00
_cell.angle_beta   90.00
_cell.angle_gamma   90.00
#
_symmetry.space_group_name_H-M   'P 1'
#
loop_
_entity.id
_entity.type
_entity.pdbx_description
1 polymer ?
#
loop_
_entity_poly.entity_id
_entity_poly.type
_entity_poly.pdbx_seq_one_letter_code
_entity_poly.pdbx_strand_id
1 'polypeptide(L)'
;MLISRCLFLTAFFVSFGVKASTICVGYYVGNNVGFTSSFVGDQFNKVNIKTHGRWNGGGQNSLYKSLRNFAGFSSYSVAVPKQISLPGSSVQLTLTLSGNVITVPTDNRWQAVFVQQTNEGCAVNTQGVWQQIHAGIRAGQVNIALSGNGLPSGRYQLDVPYILAWGSSTDGNANRDFQDTWKAGNVGTSNVTGYFSLDFTIKNKCEITSVNNELVLKHGTMTPDVVSGSKVISKELSLSCETPTGVRFQFQPQKVDLGNGVSSRLTLKISDREYSDNPVSAVIDNSKLRVISTLQGKPGAAGELYGVSVLTALYD
;
A
#
# COMPACT_ATOMS: atom_id res chain seq x y z
N MET A 1 12.43 76.69 20.56
CA MET A 1 11.01 76.43 20.23
C MET A 1 10.98 75.21 19.31
N LEU A 2 11.06 74.01 19.90
CA LEU A 2 11.07 72.73 19.16
C LEU A 2 9.64 72.19 19.10
N ILE A 3 9.10 72.07 17.89
CA ILE A 3 7.85 71.34 17.64
C ILE A 3 8.22 69.87 17.49
N SER A 4 8.10 69.12 18.59
CA SER A 4 8.13 67.66 18.60
C SER A 4 6.80 67.15 18.03
N ARG A 5 6.79 66.68 16.77
CA ARG A 5 5.65 65.94 16.22
C ARG A 5 5.82 64.47 16.59
N CYS A 6 5.08 64.06 17.62
CA CYS A 6 4.92 62.65 17.98
C CYS A 6 4.23 61.91 16.83
N LEU A 7 4.93 60.95 16.22
CA LEU A 7 4.33 59.89 15.42
C LEU A 7 3.56 58.97 16.37
N PHE A 8 2.24 59.05 16.40
CA PHE A 8 1.40 57.99 16.95
C PHE A 8 1.41 56.82 15.97
N LEU A 9 2.28 55.84 16.21
CA LEU A 9 2.15 54.51 15.61
C LEU A 9 0.99 53.79 16.31
N THR A 10 -0.18 53.82 15.70
CA THR A 10 -1.25 52.86 16.00
C THR A 10 -0.78 51.49 15.54
N ALA A 11 -0.23 50.72 16.47
CA ALA A 11 -0.01 49.30 16.28
C ALA A 11 -1.37 48.62 16.08
N PHE A 12 -1.75 48.41 14.81
CA PHE A 12 -2.71 47.38 14.46
C PHE A 12 -2.08 46.05 14.85
N PHE A 13 -2.34 45.59 16.07
CA PHE A 13 -2.34 44.16 16.34
C PHE A 13 -3.35 43.55 15.38
N VAL A 14 -2.86 43.03 14.26
CA VAL A 14 -3.61 42.09 13.44
C VAL A 14 -3.76 40.85 14.31
N SER A 15 -4.73 40.87 15.24
CA SER A 15 -5.28 39.64 15.76
C SER A 15 -5.80 38.91 14.53
N PHE A 16 -5.24 37.74 14.22
CA PHE A 16 -5.89 36.78 13.33
C PHE A 16 -7.18 36.35 14.04
N GLY A 17 -8.18 37.22 13.95
CA GLY A 17 -9.49 37.07 14.54
C GLY A 17 -10.20 35.99 13.76
N VAL A 18 -10.17 34.78 14.30
CA VAL A 18 -11.16 33.77 13.99
C VAL A 18 -12.52 34.44 14.18
N LYS A 19 -13.26 34.69 13.09
CA LYS A 19 -14.66 35.16 13.20
C LYS A 19 -15.38 34.18 14.12
N ALA A 20 -16.00 34.72 15.17
CA ALA A 20 -16.61 34.05 16.32
C ALA A 20 -17.82 33.16 15.98
N SER A 21 -17.67 32.20 15.07
CA SER A 21 -18.72 31.26 14.68
C SER A 21 -18.49 29.87 15.28
N THR A 22 -17.24 29.40 15.29
CA THR A 22 -16.87 28.16 16.00
C THR A 22 -16.69 28.46 17.50
N ILE A 23 -17.59 27.93 18.31
CA ILE A 23 -17.68 28.18 19.77
C ILE A 23 -16.70 27.30 20.53
N CYS A 24 -16.51 26.08 20.02
CA CYS A 24 -15.72 25.03 20.64
C CYS A 24 -14.89 24.32 19.59
N VAL A 25 -13.64 24.05 19.92
CA VAL A 25 -12.73 23.25 19.12
C VAL A 25 -11.94 22.33 20.03
N GLY A 26 -11.62 21.14 19.55
CA GLY A 26 -10.81 20.21 20.29
C GLY A 26 -10.19 19.13 19.41
N TYR A 27 -9.21 18.44 19.98
CA TYR A 27 -8.63 17.25 19.41
C TYR A 27 -8.27 16.27 20.51
N TYR A 28 -8.24 14.99 20.16
CA TYR A 28 -8.03 13.90 21.10
C TYR A 28 -6.53 13.61 21.25
N VAL A 29 -6.10 13.34 22.48
CA VAL A 29 -4.71 13.04 22.85
C VAL A 29 -4.62 11.65 23.49
N GLY A 30 -3.70 10.80 23.01
CA GLY A 30 -3.44 9.48 23.58
C GLY A 30 -3.40 8.34 22.54
N ASN A 31 -3.08 7.12 22.98
CA ASN A 31 -2.77 5.97 22.10
C ASN A 31 -3.91 4.93 21.92
N ASN A 32 -5.12 5.20 22.40
CA ASN A 32 -6.12 4.15 22.65
C ASN A 32 -7.41 4.28 21.85
N VAL A 33 -7.28 4.39 20.54
CA VAL A 33 -8.31 3.83 19.68
C VAL A 33 -7.67 2.68 18.90
N GLY A 34 -7.94 1.45 19.32
CA GLY A 34 -7.55 0.26 18.57
C GLY A 34 -8.52 -0.01 17.42
N PHE A 35 -8.02 -0.61 16.34
CA PHE A 35 -8.74 -0.83 15.08
C PHE A 35 -8.74 -2.30 14.68
N THR A 36 -9.80 -2.71 13.96
CA THR A 36 -9.89 -4.00 13.25
C THR A 36 -9.03 -3.98 12.00
N SER A 37 -8.05 -4.90 11.94
CA SER A 37 -7.24 -5.22 10.77
C SER A 37 -8.12 -5.54 9.57
N SER A 38 -7.91 -4.85 8.45
CA SER A 38 -8.50 -5.26 7.18
C SER A 38 -7.41 -5.96 6.39
N PHE A 39 -7.49 -7.29 6.26
CA PHE A 39 -6.61 -8.03 5.36
C PHE A 39 -6.90 -7.58 3.93
N VAL A 40 -5.96 -6.89 3.29
CA VAL A 40 -6.18 -6.27 1.97
C VAL A 40 -5.77 -7.19 0.80
N GLY A 41 -5.46 -8.46 1.08
CA GLY A 41 -5.05 -9.43 0.07
C GLY A 41 -3.65 -9.19 -0.48
N ASP A 42 -3.27 -10.01 -1.48
CA ASP A 42 -1.99 -9.92 -2.16
C ASP A 42 -1.96 -8.72 -3.12
N GLN A 43 -0.88 -7.95 -3.07
CA GLN A 43 -0.58 -6.86 -3.99
C GLN A 43 0.63 -7.25 -4.86
N PHE A 44 0.67 -6.80 -6.11
CA PHE A 44 1.70 -7.22 -7.07
C PHE A 44 2.61 -6.06 -7.45
N ASN A 45 3.83 -6.00 -6.90
CA ASN A 45 4.87 -4.96 -7.08
C ASN A 45 4.50 -3.49 -6.80
N LYS A 46 3.21 -3.21 -6.69
CA LYS A 46 2.62 -1.93 -6.34
C LYS A 46 1.60 -2.12 -5.23
N VAL A 47 1.54 -1.16 -4.32
CA VAL A 47 0.45 -1.03 -3.36
C VAL A 47 -0.66 -0.25 -4.05
N ASN A 48 -1.87 -0.80 -4.06
CA ASN A 48 -3.09 -0.05 -4.35
C ASN A 48 -4.20 -0.53 -3.41
N ILE A 49 -4.07 -0.10 -2.15
CA ILE A 49 -4.94 -0.51 -1.05
C ILE A 49 -6.05 0.52 -0.92
N LYS A 50 -7.30 0.05 -0.88
CA LYS A 50 -8.46 0.86 -0.48
C LYS A 50 -9.10 0.20 0.73
N THR A 51 -9.19 0.93 1.82
CA THR A 51 -9.64 0.41 3.11
C THR A 51 -10.35 1.50 3.92
N HIS A 52 -10.80 1.13 5.12
CA HIS A 52 -11.51 2.02 6.02
C HIS A 52 -10.87 1.98 7.42
N GLY A 53 -10.58 3.14 7.99
CA GLY A 53 -10.22 3.29 9.40
C GLY A 53 -11.47 3.55 10.24
N ARG A 54 -11.71 2.80 11.32
CA ARG A 54 -12.88 2.92 12.21
C ARG A 54 -12.52 3.13 13.67
N TRP A 55 -12.86 4.26 14.26
CA TRP A 55 -12.59 4.48 15.68
C TRP A 55 -13.81 4.20 16.55
N ASN A 56 -13.57 3.66 17.74
CA ASN A 56 -14.62 3.44 18.73
C ASN A 56 -14.97 4.73 19.47
N GLY A 57 -16.23 4.86 19.86
CA GLY A 57 -16.66 5.90 20.78
C GLY A 57 -16.33 5.55 22.24
N GLY A 58 -16.35 6.52 23.13
CA GLY A 58 -15.98 6.34 24.54
C GLY A 58 -15.47 7.62 25.20
N GLY A 59 -14.99 7.53 26.44
CA GLY A 59 -14.31 8.65 27.09
C GLY A 59 -12.84 8.69 26.70
N GLN A 60 -12.34 9.84 26.23
CA GLN A 60 -10.94 10.02 25.83
C GLN A 60 -10.39 11.34 26.33
N ASN A 61 -9.08 11.38 26.54
CA ASN A 61 -8.39 12.62 26.87
C ASN A 61 -8.35 13.51 25.62
N SER A 62 -8.62 14.78 25.81
CA SER A 62 -8.69 15.78 24.75
C SER A 62 -8.05 17.07 25.18
N LEU A 63 -7.43 17.76 24.23
CA LEU A 63 -7.15 19.18 24.37
C LEU A 63 -8.30 19.96 23.73
N TYR A 64 -8.85 20.89 24.49
CA TYR A 64 -10.12 21.52 24.22
C TYR A 64 -10.07 23.01 24.51
N LYS A 65 -10.74 23.81 23.67
CA LYS A 65 -10.93 25.24 23.87
C LYS A 65 -12.37 25.61 23.55
N SER A 66 -12.94 26.46 24.39
CA SER A 66 -14.28 26.99 24.21
C SER A 66 -14.45 28.39 24.76
N LEU A 67 -15.33 29.15 24.12
CA LEU A 67 -15.69 30.51 24.57
C LEU A 67 -16.92 30.52 25.48
N ARG A 68 -17.78 29.53 25.36
CA ARG A 68 -19.01 29.35 26.15
C ARG A 68 -19.55 27.94 25.98
N ASN A 69 -20.45 27.54 26.87
CA ASN A 69 -21.22 26.31 26.71
C ASN A 69 -22.17 26.44 25.52
N PHE A 70 -22.39 25.33 24.83
CA PHE A 70 -23.25 25.24 23.67
C PHE A 70 -23.89 23.86 23.58
N ALA A 71 -25.19 23.80 23.34
CA ALA A 71 -25.90 22.58 23.00
C ALA A 71 -26.28 22.65 21.52
N GLY A 72 -26.01 21.59 20.77
CA GLY A 72 -26.27 21.57 19.34
C GLY A 72 -25.30 20.64 18.61
N PHE A 73 -24.67 21.14 17.55
CA PHE A 73 -23.93 20.29 16.63
C PHE A 73 -22.43 20.22 16.92
N SER A 74 -21.83 19.08 16.60
CA SER A 74 -20.37 18.87 16.64
C SER A 74 -19.91 18.14 15.39
N SER A 75 -19.01 18.77 14.64
CA SER A 75 -18.45 18.26 13.40
C SER A 75 -17.10 17.61 13.66
N TYR A 76 -16.97 16.34 13.31
CA TYR A 76 -15.77 15.54 13.48
C TYR A 76 -15.00 15.44 12.16
N SER A 77 -13.68 15.44 12.29
CA SER A 77 -12.76 15.35 11.17
C SER A 77 -11.50 14.60 11.56
N VAL A 78 -10.89 13.94 10.59
CA VAL A 78 -9.66 13.16 10.78
C VAL A 78 -8.57 13.72 9.88
N ALA A 79 -7.36 13.85 10.40
CA ALA A 79 -6.17 14.06 9.60
C ALA A 79 -5.24 12.86 9.59
N VAL A 80 -4.60 12.64 8.45
CA VAL A 80 -3.55 11.63 8.22
C VAL A 80 -2.39 12.29 7.46
N PRO A 81 -1.17 11.75 7.52
CA PRO A 81 -0.09 12.22 6.67
C PRO A 81 -0.41 11.94 5.19
N LYS A 82 0.08 12.78 4.28
CA LYS A 82 -0.04 12.57 2.82
C LYS A 82 0.92 11.49 2.32
N GLN A 83 2.02 11.27 3.03
CA GLN A 83 3.01 10.26 2.72
C GLN A 83 3.44 9.54 4.00
N ILE A 84 3.72 8.25 3.90
CA ILE A 84 4.26 7.45 5.00
C ILE A 84 5.39 6.57 4.51
N SER A 85 6.43 6.44 5.32
CA SER A 85 7.53 5.52 5.03
C SER A 85 7.09 4.11 5.39
N LEU A 86 7.36 3.16 4.49
CA LEU A 86 7.15 1.77 4.78
C LEU A 86 8.27 1.26 5.72
N PRO A 87 7.95 0.59 6.85
CA PRO A 87 8.98 0.05 7.73
C PRO A 87 9.94 -0.90 6.99
N GLY A 88 11.25 -0.73 7.22
CA GLY A 88 12.28 -1.55 6.60
C GLY A 88 12.52 -1.28 5.11
N SER A 89 11.96 -0.21 4.55
CA SER A 89 12.11 0.16 3.14
C SER A 89 12.36 1.67 2.97
N SER A 90 13.05 2.05 1.90
CA SER A 90 13.19 3.45 1.48
C SER A 90 11.97 3.96 0.71
N VAL A 91 10.98 3.10 0.44
CA VAL A 91 9.78 3.44 -0.31
C VAL A 91 8.83 4.27 0.56
N GLN A 92 8.37 5.38 -0.01
CA GLN A 92 7.27 6.16 0.55
C GLN A 92 5.96 5.81 -0.15
N LEU A 93 4.94 5.54 0.65
CA LEU A 93 3.56 5.36 0.19
C LEU A 93 2.83 6.68 0.23
N THR A 94 2.04 6.95 -0.80
CA THR A 94 1.11 8.08 -0.83
C THR A 94 -0.21 7.64 -0.20
N LEU A 95 -0.70 8.43 0.75
CA LEU A 95 -2.03 8.26 1.31
C LEU A 95 -2.98 9.29 0.74
N THR A 96 -4.22 8.87 0.53
CA THR A 96 -5.31 9.73 0.08
C THR A 96 -6.56 9.45 0.89
N LEU A 97 -7.31 10.50 1.19
CA LEU A 97 -8.62 10.43 1.80
C LEU A 97 -9.70 10.68 0.74
N SER A 98 -10.88 10.11 0.93
CA SER A 98 -12.05 10.39 0.07
C SER A 98 -12.98 11.39 0.74
N GLY A 99 -13.56 12.33 -0.02
CA GLY A 99 -14.55 13.29 0.47
C GLY A 99 -14.06 14.74 0.42
N ASN A 100 -14.56 15.57 1.35
CA ASN A 100 -14.14 16.96 1.47
C ASN A 100 -12.80 17.05 2.23
N VAL A 101 -11.71 17.06 1.45
CA VAL A 101 -10.34 17.02 1.97
C VAL A 101 -9.69 18.40 1.88
N ILE A 102 -8.99 18.80 2.94
CA ILE A 102 -8.14 20.00 2.96
C ILE A 102 -6.70 19.62 3.30
N THR A 103 -5.75 20.45 2.88
CA THR A 103 -4.40 20.42 3.47
C THR A 103 -4.46 21.07 4.85
N VAL A 104 -3.84 20.45 5.85
CA VAL A 104 -3.79 21.01 7.21
C VAL A 104 -2.98 22.32 7.16
N PRO A 105 -3.55 23.47 7.55
CA PRO A 105 -2.89 24.77 7.38
C PRO A 105 -1.57 24.92 8.15
N THR A 106 -1.45 24.24 9.29
CA THR A 106 -0.28 24.30 10.18
C THR A 106 0.83 23.32 9.78
N ASP A 107 0.55 22.32 8.95
CA ASP A 107 1.51 21.33 8.48
C ASP A 107 1.06 20.75 7.13
N ASN A 108 1.70 21.20 6.04
CA ASN A 108 1.31 20.82 4.69
C ASN A 108 1.54 19.33 4.35
N ARG A 109 2.26 18.60 5.21
CA ARG A 109 2.49 17.15 5.09
C ARG A 109 1.26 16.35 5.48
N TRP A 110 0.27 16.96 6.13
CA TRP A 110 -0.97 16.34 6.54
C TRP A 110 -2.16 16.81 5.72
N GLN A 111 -3.15 15.93 5.60
CA GLN A 111 -4.44 16.21 4.98
C GLN A 111 -5.54 15.84 5.95
N ALA A 112 -6.59 16.63 6.01
CA ALA A 112 -7.74 16.40 6.88
C ALA A 112 -9.00 16.22 6.05
N VAL A 113 -9.94 15.42 6.55
CA VAL A 113 -11.24 15.18 5.93
C VAL A 113 -12.35 15.34 6.95
N PHE A 114 -13.45 15.96 6.54
CA PHE A 114 -14.69 15.93 7.30
C PHE A 114 -15.26 14.50 7.32
N VAL A 115 -15.71 14.02 8.48
CA VAL A 115 -16.27 12.67 8.62
C VAL A 115 -17.77 12.70 8.88
N GLN A 116 -18.19 13.39 9.94
CA GLN A 116 -19.60 13.41 10.35
C GLN A 116 -19.92 14.62 11.21
N GLN A 117 -21.21 14.94 11.33
CA GLN A 117 -21.72 15.89 12.30
C GLN A 117 -22.72 15.19 13.22
N THR A 118 -22.61 15.43 14.52
CA THR A 118 -23.48 14.86 15.56
C THR A 118 -24.19 15.98 16.32
N ASN A 119 -25.14 15.62 17.20
CA ASN A 119 -25.91 16.56 18.01
C ASN A 119 -25.45 16.50 19.48
N GLU A 120 -24.19 16.86 19.76
CA GLU A 120 -23.60 16.83 21.11
C GLU A 120 -23.17 18.17 21.70
N GLY A 121 -23.05 19.23 20.89
CA GLY A 121 -22.52 20.52 21.35
C GLY A 121 -21.22 20.40 22.14
N CYS A 122 -21.05 21.27 23.12
CA CYS A 122 -19.90 21.31 24.03
C CYS A 122 -20.27 21.99 25.38
N ALA A 123 -19.87 21.39 26.50
CA ALA A 123 -20.37 21.76 27.82
C ALA A 123 -19.37 22.45 28.77
N VAL A 124 -18.11 22.60 28.37
CA VAL A 124 -17.05 23.16 29.21
C VAL A 124 -16.76 24.59 28.72
N ASN A 125 -16.59 25.59 29.59
CA ASN A 125 -16.17 26.95 29.19
C ASN A 125 -14.71 27.18 29.64
N THR A 126 -13.77 27.16 28.71
CA THR A 126 -12.35 27.40 29.01
C THR A 126 -11.94 28.86 28.89
N GLN A 127 -12.90 29.78 28.70
CA GLN A 127 -12.68 31.21 28.47
C GLN A 127 -11.70 31.48 27.32
N GLY A 128 -11.71 30.62 26.29
CA GLY A 128 -10.84 30.72 25.13
C GLY A 128 -9.40 30.23 25.36
N VAL A 129 -9.11 29.56 26.47
CA VAL A 129 -7.81 28.93 26.75
C VAL A 129 -7.87 27.44 26.39
N TRP A 130 -6.74 26.85 25.99
CA TRP A 130 -6.65 25.41 25.79
C TRP A 130 -6.51 24.69 27.13
N GLN A 131 -7.36 23.71 27.38
CA GLN A 131 -7.33 22.90 28.59
C GLN A 131 -7.47 21.42 28.24
N GLN A 132 -6.82 20.59 29.04
CA GLN A 132 -6.99 19.15 28.95
C GLN A 132 -8.29 18.76 29.66
N ILE A 133 -9.15 18.02 28.97
CA ILE A 133 -10.41 17.51 29.50
C ILE A 133 -10.53 16.02 29.18
N HIS A 134 -11.46 15.36 29.85
CA HIS A 134 -11.91 14.04 29.46
C HIS A 134 -13.28 14.17 28.80
N ALA A 135 -13.37 13.91 27.49
CA ALA A 135 -14.56 14.13 26.69
C ALA A 135 -15.03 12.84 26.00
N GLY A 136 -16.34 12.73 25.81
CA GLY A 136 -16.94 11.66 25.02
C GLY A 136 -16.65 11.85 23.53
N ILE A 137 -16.12 10.82 22.89
CA ILE A 137 -15.96 10.70 21.44
C ILE A 137 -17.07 9.81 20.89
N ARG A 138 -17.67 10.22 19.76
CA ARG A 138 -18.52 9.32 18.97
C ARG A 138 -17.70 8.47 18.04
N ALA A 139 -18.11 7.21 17.88
CA ALA A 139 -17.54 6.31 16.89
C ALA A 139 -17.68 6.89 15.48
N GLY A 140 -16.78 6.52 14.57
CA GLY A 140 -16.83 6.95 13.19
C GLY A 140 -15.88 6.17 12.29
N GLN A 141 -15.95 6.45 10.99
CA GLN A 141 -15.18 5.77 9.96
C GLN A 141 -14.64 6.76 8.92
N VAL A 142 -13.43 6.52 8.42
CA VAL A 142 -12.82 7.25 7.31
C VAL A 142 -12.34 6.30 6.23
N ASN A 143 -12.50 6.69 4.96
CA ASN A 143 -12.01 5.93 3.81
C ASN A 143 -10.58 6.36 3.47
N ILE A 144 -9.66 5.41 3.40
CA ILE A 144 -8.24 5.64 3.16
C ILE A 144 -7.82 4.82 1.94
N ALA A 145 -7.05 5.43 1.05
CA ALA A 145 -6.37 4.73 -0.02
C ALA A 145 -4.87 4.95 0.07
N LEU A 146 -4.10 3.88 -0.08
CA LEU A 146 -2.64 3.89 -0.12
C LEU A 146 -2.17 3.45 -1.50
N SER A 147 -1.17 4.16 -2.02
CA SER A 147 -0.54 3.82 -3.29
C SER A 147 0.98 3.97 -3.23
N GLY A 148 1.68 3.11 -3.95
CA GLY A 148 3.14 3.14 -4.07
C GLY A 148 3.63 2.07 -5.03
N ASN A 149 4.84 2.25 -5.56
CA ASN A 149 5.44 1.34 -6.54
C ASN A 149 6.83 0.90 -6.07
N GLY A 150 7.36 -0.17 -6.66
CA GLY A 150 8.73 -0.62 -6.42
C GLY A 150 8.92 -1.22 -5.03
N LEU A 151 7.87 -1.82 -4.48
CA LEU A 151 7.95 -2.47 -3.18
C LEU A 151 8.59 -3.85 -3.31
N PRO A 152 9.58 -4.19 -2.46
CA PRO A 152 10.10 -5.55 -2.39
C PRO A 152 9.00 -6.55 -2.00
N SER A 153 9.06 -7.77 -2.51
CA SER A 153 8.21 -8.86 -2.04
C SER A 153 8.37 -9.05 -0.53
N GLY A 154 7.28 -9.30 0.17
CA GLY A 154 7.30 -9.50 1.62
C GLY A 154 5.97 -9.20 2.28
N ARG A 155 5.89 -9.56 3.58
CA ARG A 155 4.78 -9.17 4.45
C ARG A 155 5.10 -7.86 5.14
N TYR A 156 4.13 -6.97 5.17
CA TYR A 156 4.27 -5.65 5.76
C TYR A 156 3.14 -5.38 6.75
N GLN A 157 3.52 -4.79 7.88
CA GLN A 157 2.63 -4.16 8.84
C GLN A 157 2.94 -2.67 8.85
N LEU A 158 1.93 -1.84 8.61
CA LEU A 158 2.07 -0.39 8.51
C LEU A 158 1.09 0.30 9.44
N ASP A 159 1.62 1.10 10.36
CA ASP A 159 0.83 1.92 11.28
C ASP A 159 0.70 3.35 10.75
N VAL A 160 -0.48 3.71 10.26
CA VAL A 160 -0.78 5.06 9.76
C VAL A 160 -1.23 5.95 10.91
N PRO A 161 -0.45 6.95 11.35
CA PRO A 161 -0.87 7.84 12.41
C PRO A 161 -2.03 8.72 11.95
N TYR A 162 -2.96 9.01 12.86
CA TYR A 162 -4.04 9.95 12.58
C TYR A 162 -4.33 10.85 13.78
N ILE A 163 -5.00 11.96 13.49
CA ILE A 163 -5.46 12.93 14.48
C ILE A 163 -6.95 13.08 14.31
N LEU A 164 -7.70 12.92 15.39
CA LEU A 164 -9.13 13.20 15.41
C LEU A 164 -9.36 14.56 16.05
N ALA A 165 -10.07 15.41 15.32
CA ALA A 165 -10.42 16.76 15.73
C ALA A 165 -11.90 17.02 15.53
N TRP A 166 -12.43 17.99 16.28
CA TRP A 166 -13.83 18.35 16.23
C TRP A 166 -14.04 19.84 16.50
N GLY A 167 -15.13 20.37 15.96
CA GLY A 167 -15.55 21.75 16.13
C GLY A 167 -17.07 21.88 16.18
N SER A 168 -17.56 22.89 16.91
CA SER A 168 -18.99 23.17 17.08
C SER A 168 -19.29 24.63 16.87
N SER A 169 -20.37 24.94 16.15
CA SER A 169 -20.88 26.30 15.95
C SER A 169 -22.38 26.42 16.18
N THR A 170 -22.85 27.65 16.37
CA THR A 170 -24.27 27.94 16.66
C THR A 170 -25.21 27.66 15.50
N ASP A 171 -24.74 27.73 14.25
CA ASP A 171 -25.59 27.57 13.07
C ASP A 171 -25.46 26.16 12.43
N GLY A 172 -24.63 25.30 13.01
CA GLY A 172 -24.45 23.92 12.55
C GLY A 172 -23.76 23.79 11.19
N ASN A 173 -23.03 24.79 10.69
CA ASN A 173 -22.34 24.69 9.41
C ASN A 173 -21.12 23.76 9.47
N ALA A 174 -21.32 22.47 9.16
CA ALA A 174 -20.31 21.45 9.31
C ALA A 174 -19.01 21.70 8.51
N ASN A 175 -19.11 22.26 7.31
CA ASN A 175 -17.94 22.53 6.48
C ASN A 175 -17.09 23.66 7.06
N ARG A 176 -17.73 24.71 7.57
CA ARG A 176 -17.01 25.80 8.23
C ARG A 176 -16.37 25.32 9.54
N ASP A 177 -17.12 24.56 10.35
CA ASP A 177 -16.63 24.03 11.63
C ASP A 177 -15.40 23.14 11.42
N PHE A 178 -15.44 22.28 10.40
CA PHE A 178 -14.28 21.51 9.95
C PHE A 178 -13.09 22.41 9.58
N GLN A 179 -13.28 23.41 8.72
CA GLN A 179 -12.18 24.28 8.28
C GLN A 179 -11.59 25.12 9.44
N ASP A 180 -12.44 25.65 10.31
CA ASP A 180 -12.04 26.48 11.44
C ASP A 180 -11.28 25.67 12.50
N THR A 181 -11.70 24.43 12.74
CA THR A 181 -11.00 23.49 13.64
C THR A 181 -9.53 23.37 13.27
N TRP A 182 -9.21 23.12 12.00
CA TRP A 182 -7.82 22.97 11.53
C TRP A 182 -7.07 24.30 11.37
N LYS A 183 -7.77 25.44 11.40
CA LYS A 183 -7.16 26.78 11.45
C LYS A 183 -6.83 27.25 12.86
N ALA A 184 -7.36 26.59 13.90
CA ALA A 184 -7.24 27.04 15.30
C ALA A 184 -5.82 26.95 15.91
N GLY A 185 -4.78 26.70 15.09
CA GLY A 185 -3.36 26.78 15.44
C GLY A 185 -2.82 25.64 16.31
N ASN A 186 -3.60 25.16 17.28
CA ASN A 186 -3.22 24.14 18.25
C ASN A 186 -3.80 22.75 17.99
N VAL A 187 -4.73 22.62 17.04
CA VAL A 187 -5.06 21.33 16.41
C VAL A 187 -3.91 21.02 15.44
N GLY A 188 -2.75 20.74 16.02
CA GLY A 188 -1.47 20.58 15.33
C GLY A 188 -1.06 19.11 15.22
N THR A 189 -0.14 18.83 14.31
CA THR A 189 0.28 17.47 13.96
C THR A 189 1.22 16.82 14.96
N SER A 190 1.56 17.51 16.05
CA SER A 190 2.47 17.04 17.10
C SER A 190 1.85 16.01 18.06
N ASN A 191 0.52 15.87 18.08
CA ASN A 191 -0.20 15.01 19.02
C ASN A 191 -1.10 14.02 18.27
N VAL A 192 -0.52 12.87 17.91
CA VAL A 192 -1.23 11.76 17.27
C VAL A 192 -2.30 11.20 18.21
N THR A 193 -3.52 11.00 17.69
CA THR A 193 -4.65 10.41 18.41
C THR A 193 -4.62 8.88 18.39
N GLY A 194 -3.98 8.28 17.40
CA GLY A 194 -3.86 6.83 17.27
C GLY A 194 -3.29 6.44 15.91
N TYR A 195 -3.34 5.13 15.62
CA TYR A 195 -2.80 4.55 14.40
C TYR A 195 -3.81 3.62 13.72
N PHE A 196 -3.90 3.68 12.39
CA PHE A 196 -4.54 2.65 11.58
C PHE A 196 -3.49 1.60 11.19
N SER A 197 -3.54 0.42 11.79
CA SER A 197 -2.64 -0.70 11.44
C SER A 197 -3.14 -1.44 10.21
N LEU A 198 -2.27 -1.60 9.22
CA LEU A 198 -2.55 -2.24 7.94
C LEU A 198 -1.58 -3.39 7.70
N ASP A 199 -2.12 -4.58 7.48
CA ASP A 199 -1.34 -5.77 7.13
C ASP A 199 -1.59 -6.14 5.66
N PHE A 200 -0.52 -6.29 4.89
CA PHE A 200 -0.59 -6.69 3.49
C PHE A 200 0.67 -7.45 3.04
N THR A 201 0.56 -8.18 1.94
CA THR A 201 1.68 -8.89 1.32
C THR A 201 1.93 -8.32 -0.07
N ILE A 202 3.17 -7.97 -0.36
CA ILE A 202 3.63 -7.68 -1.72
C ILE A 202 4.22 -8.95 -2.30
N LYS A 203 3.76 -9.32 -3.49
CA LYS A 203 4.33 -10.39 -4.31
C LYS A 203 4.93 -9.78 -5.57
N ASN A 204 6.03 -10.33 -6.05
CA ASN A 204 6.55 -9.94 -7.35
C ASN A 204 5.69 -10.56 -8.45
N LYS A 205 5.25 -9.72 -9.38
CA LYS A 205 4.62 -10.16 -10.62
C LYS A 205 5.70 -10.61 -11.59
N CYS A 206 5.67 -11.89 -11.92
CA CYS A 206 6.43 -12.48 -12.99
C CYS A 206 5.47 -13.05 -14.03
N GLU A 207 5.77 -12.85 -15.31
CA GLU A 207 4.97 -13.32 -16.42
C GLU A 207 5.85 -14.14 -17.37
N ILE A 208 5.40 -15.36 -17.68
CA ILE A 208 5.95 -16.17 -18.77
C ILE A 208 5.02 -15.99 -19.96
N THR A 209 5.47 -15.28 -20.98
CA THR A 209 4.70 -15.10 -22.19
C THR A 209 4.88 -16.33 -23.09
N SER A 210 3.93 -17.26 -23.01
CA SER A 210 3.79 -18.39 -23.93
C SER A 210 2.56 -18.19 -24.80
N VAL A 211 2.69 -18.42 -26.11
CA VAL A 211 1.58 -18.21 -27.05
C VAL A 211 0.40 -19.15 -26.76
N ASN A 212 0.62 -20.33 -26.16
CA ASN A 212 -0.42 -21.35 -25.94
C ASN A 212 -0.23 -22.22 -24.68
N ASN A 213 0.63 -21.84 -23.72
CA ASN A 213 1.01 -22.66 -22.55
C ASN A 213 1.60 -24.06 -22.86
N GLU A 214 1.79 -24.39 -24.15
CA GLU A 214 2.38 -25.64 -24.61
C GLU A 214 3.64 -25.36 -25.45
N LEU A 215 4.69 -26.13 -25.18
CA LEU A 215 5.92 -26.14 -25.97
C LEU A 215 6.06 -27.49 -26.67
N VAL A 216 5.90 -27.50 -28.00
CA VAL A 216 6.06 -28.71 -28.81
C VAL A 216 7.48 -28.77 -29.39
N LEU A 217 8.24 -29.79 -29.01
CA LEU A 217 9.61 -30.05 -29.48
C LEU A 217 9.58 -31.19 -30.51
N LYS A 218 9.80 -30.87 -31.80
CA LYS A 218 9.76 -31.85 -32.90
C LYS A 218 11.16 -32.20 -33.37
N HIS A 219 11.56 -33.45 -33.20
CA HIS A 219 12.83 -33.98 -33.72
C HIS A 219 12.79 -34.39 -35.20
N GLY A 220 11.60 -34.38 -35.82
CA GLY A 220 11.42 -34.79 -37.21
C GLY A 220 11.61 -36.30 -37.41
N THR A 221 11.74 -36.70 -38.68
CA THR A 221 12.01 -38.10 -39.04
C THR A 221 13.48 -38.41 -38.80
N MET A 222 13.76 -39.50 -38.10
CA MET A 222 15.12 -39.95 -37.78
C MET A 222 15.34 -41.38 -38.24
N THR A 223 16.58 -41.71 -38.61
CA THR A 223 17.00 -43.10 -38.80
C THR A 223 17.60 -43.65 -37.49
N PRO A 224 17.58 -44.97 -37.26
CA PRO A 224 18.04 -45.57 -36.00
C PRO A 224 19.44 -45.13 -35.55
N ASP A 225 20.33 -44.83 -36.49
CA ASP A 225 21.72 -44.49 -36.24
C ASP A 225 21.94 -43.05 -35.73
N VAL A 226 20.97 -42.16 -35.90
CA VAL A 226 21.05 -40.73 -35.53
C VAL A 226 20.11 -40.33 -34.39
N VAL A 227 19.40 -41.29 -33.79
CA VAL A 227 18.48 -41.00 -32.67
C VAL A 227 19.24 -40.51 -31.44
N SER A 228 20.29 -41.21 -31.02
CA SER A 228 21.04 -40.82 -29.82
C SER A 228 21.83 -39.53 -30.07
N GLY A 229 21.62 -38.52 -29.22
CA GLY A 229 22.28 -37.23 -29.30
C GLY A 229 21.57 -36.20 -30.20
N SER A 230 20.47 -36.56 -30.86
CA SER A 230 19.61 -35.59 -31.55
C SER A 230 19.11 -34.53 -30.58
N LYS A 231 19.32 -33.26 -30.92
CA LYS A 231 18.97 -32.10 -30.10
C LYS A 231 17.97 -31.18 -30.80
N VAL A 232 16.94 -30.79 -30.08
CA VAL A 232 15.98 -29.75 -30.51
C VAL A 232 15.85 -28.72 -29.41
N ILE A 233 15.79 -27.46 -29.82
CA ILE A 233 15.60 -26.31 -28.92
C ILE A 233 14.22 -25.72 -29.18
N SER A 234 13.47 -25.43 -28.13
CA SER A 234 12.15 -24.82 -28.22
C SER A 234 12.20 -23.42 -28.83
N LYS A 235 11.03 -22.90 -29.19
CA LYS A 235 10.86 -21.45 -29.35
C LYS A 235 11.24 -20.74 -28.04
N GLU A 236 11.72 -19.52 -28.18
CA GLU A 236 12.04 -18.65 -27.06
C GLU A 236 10.77 -18.23 -26.33
N LEU A 237 10.77 -18.41 -25.01
CA LEU A 237 9.78 -17.85 -24.11
C LEU A 237 10.40 -16.62 -23.42
N SER A 238 9.66 -15.53 -23.36
CA SER A 238 10.04 -14.39 -22.54
C SER A 238 9.53 -14.61 -21.13
N LEU A 239 10.42 -14.50 -20.15
CA LEU A 239 10.07 -14.47 -18.74
C LEU A 239 10.51 -13.12 -18.18
N SER A 240 9.55 -12.32 -17.77
CA SER A 240 9.78 -11.00 -17.21
C SER A 240 9.18 -10.88 -15.82
N CYS A 241 9.99 -10.44 -14.87
CA CYS A 241 9.61 -10.02 -13.54
C CYS A 241 9.86 -8.50 -13.41
N GLU A 242 8.99 -7.76 -12.72
CA GLU A 242 9.21 -6.31 -12.58
C GLU A 242 10.42 -5.99 -11.69
N THR A 243 10.78 -6.89 -10.77
CA THR A 243 12.04 -6.84 -10.00
C THR A 243 12.82 -8.16 -10.15
N PRO A 244 14.16 -8.15 -10.09
CA PRO A 244 14.96 -9.38 -10.12
C PRO A 244 14.54 -10.34 -9.00
N THR A 245 14.25 -11.60 -9.31
CA THR A 245 13.71 -12.56 -8.33
C THR A 245 14.27 -13.96 -8.51
N GLY A 246 14.53 -14.64 -7.39
CA GLY A 246 14.89 -16.05 -7.37
C GLY A 246 13.73 -16.89 -7.88
N VAL A 247 13.98 -17.65 -8.94
CA VAL A 247 13.01 -18.59 -9.51
C VAL A 247 13.64 -19.97 -9.56
N ARG A 248 12.91 -20.95 -9.05
CA ARG A 248 13.26 -22.36 -9.13
C ARG A 248 12.43 -23.05 -10.21
N PHE A 249 13.09 -23.47 -11.27
CA PHE A 249 12.50 -24.24 -12.36
C PHE A 249 12.66 -25.73 -12.12
N GLN A 250 11.61 -26.50 -12.38
CA GLN A 250 11.66 -27.95 -12.22
C GLN A 250 10.90 -28.65 -13.35
N PHE A 251 11.56 -29.62 -13.99
CA PHE A 251 10.92 -30.56 -14.89
C PHE A 251 10.36 -31.76 -14.12
N GLN A 252 9.15 -32.18 -14.46
CA GLN A 252 8.48 -33.36 -13.92
C GLN A 252 7.83 -34.16 -15.06
N PRO A 253 8.48 -35.25 -15.55
CA PRO A 253 9.84 -35.71 -15.25
C PRO A 253 10.92 -35.00 -16.11
N GLN A 254 12.17 -34.94 -15.64
CA GLN A 254 13.30 -34.39 -16.44
C GLN A 254 13.74 -35.33 -17.58
N LYS A 255 13.76 -36.64 -17.31
CA LYS A 255 13.99 -37.67 -18.30
C LYS A 255 12.64 -38.27 -18.68
N VAL A 256 12.23 -38.04 -19.92
CA VAL A 256 10.94 -38.48 -20.45
C VAL A 256 11.16 -39.75 -21.26
N ASP A 257 10.47 -40.83 -20.91
CA ASP A 257 10.41 -42.01 -21.77
C ASP A 257 9.53 -41.69 -22.99
N LEU A 258 10.06 -41.92 -24.19
CA LEU A 258 9.35 -41.68 -25.44
C LEU A 258 8.85 -42.97 -26.10
N GLY A 259 9.16 -44.13 -25.50
CA GLY A 259 8.89 -45.45 -26.07
C GLY A 259 10.04 -46.00 -26.92
N ASN A 260 9.93 -47.28 -27.29
CA ASN A 260 10.89 -48.00 -28.12
C ASN A 260 12.34 -47.98 -27.62
N GLY A 261 12.56 -47.85 -26.30
CA GLY A 261 13.89 -47.78 -25.69
C GLY A 261 14.59 -46.42 -25.86
N VAL A 262 13.87 -45.40 -26.33
CA VAL A 262 14.36 -44.03 -26.49
C VAL A 262 13.77 -43.15 -25.39
N SER A 263 14.61 -42.31 -24.81
CA SER A 263 14.18 -41.29 -23.84
C SER A 263 14.70 -39.93 -24.26
N SER A 264 14.03 -38.86 -23.85
CA SER A 264 14.55 -37.50 -23.96
C SER A 264 15.00 -37.00 -22.60
N ARG A 265 16.21 -36.45 -22.53
CA ARG A 265 16.64 -35.63 -21.41
C ARG A 265 16.33 -34.17 -21.72
N LEU A 266 15.56 -33.55 -20.83
CA LEU A 266 15.23 -32.13 -20.91
C LEU A 266 16.25 -31.29 -20.11
N THR A 267 16.76 -30.24 -20.73
CA THR A 267 17.60 -29.22 -20.09
C THR A 267 17.01 -27.83 -20.34
N LEU A 268 17.36 -26.89 -19.46
CA LEU A 268 16.85 -25.52 -19.51
C LEU A 268 17.98 -24.59 -19.95
N LYS A 269 17.70 -23.69 -20.87
CA LYS A 269 18.59 -22.57 -21.20
C LYS A 269 17.93 -21.27 -20.76
N ILE A 270 18.61 -20.55 -19.88
CA ILE A 270 18.20 -19.23 -19.39
C ILE A 270 19.22 -18.22 -19.93
N SER A 271 18.75 -17.33 -20.79
CA SER A 271 19.57 -16.42 -21.59
C SER A 271 20.65 -17.21 -22.34
N ASP A 272 21.93 -16.99 -22.04
CA ASP A 272 23.03 -17.67 -22.73
C ASP A 272 23.54 -18.94 -22.04
N ARG A 273 23.03 -19.26 -20.84
CA ARG A 273 23.52 -20.38 -20.02
C ARG A 273 22.57 -21.57 -20.06
N GLU A 274 23.12 -22.74 -20.37
CA GLU A 274 22.42 -24.03 -20.28
C GLU A 274 22.63 -24.66 -18.89
N TYR A 275 21.56 -25.23 -18.36
CA TYR A 275 21.49 -25.88 -17.06
C TYR A 275 21.00 -27.31 -17.24
N SER A 276 21.79 -28.27 -16.77
CA SER A 276 21.52 -29.70 -16.84
C SER A 276 20.95 -30.28 -15.54
N ASP A 277 20.97 -29.49 -14.47
CA ASP A 277 20.42 -29.83 -13.15
C ASP A 277 18.88 -29.75 -13.14
N ASN A 278 18.27 -30.42 -12.18
CA ASN A 278 16.84 -30.32 -11.91
C ASN A 278 16.59 -30.54 -10.41
N PRO A 279 16.14 -29.51 -9.66
CA PRO A 279 15.70 -28.20 -10.12
C PRO A 279 16.85 -27.25 -10.52
N VAL A 280 16.53 -26.24 -11.32
CA VAL A 280 17.42 -25.12 -11.69
C VAL A 280 16.99 -23.87 -10.91
N SER A 281 17.92 -23.21 -10.22
CA SER A 281 17.65 -21.94 -9.54
C SER A 281 18.39 -20.80 -10.24
N ALA A 282 17.68 -19.71 -10.54
CA ALA A 282 18.25 -18.54 -11.20
C ALA A 282 17.56 -17.26 -10.72
N VAL A 283 18.28 -16.13 -10.77
CA VAL A 283 17.67 -14.81 -10.60
C VAL A 283 17.17 -14.34 -11.95
N ILE A 284 15.89 -13.99 -12.01
CA ILE A 284 15.17 -13.62 -13.22
C ILE A 284 14.74 -12.16 -13.14
N ASP A 285 15.06 -11.39 -14.17
CA ASP A 285 14.57 -10.05 -14.43
C ASP A 285 13.79 -10.00 -15.75
N ASN A 286 14.45 -9.88 -16.89
CA ASN A 286 13.91 -10.00 -18.23
C ASN A 286 14.76 -11.00 -19.01
N SER A 287 14.46 -12.28 -18.79
CA SER A 287 15.26 -13.40 -19.25
C SER A 287 14.58 -14.18 -20.36
N LYS A 288 15.40 -14.74 -21.25
CA LYS A 288 14.95 -15.61 -22.34
C LYS A 288 15.03 -17.06 -21.87
N LEU A 289 13.94 -17.79 -21.98
CA LEU A 289 13.85 -19.19 -21.57
C LEU A 289 13.71 -20.08 -22.81
N ARG A 290 14.52 -21.14 -22.90
CA ARG A 290 14.38 -22.19 -23.92
C ARG A 290 14.51 -23.55 -23.27
N VAL A 291 13.69 -24.51 -23.73
CA VAL A 291 13.80 -25.91 -23.35
C VAL A 291 14.57 -26.64 -24.44
N ILE A 292 15.51 -27.49 -24.04
CA ILE A 292 16.30 -28.31 -24.95
C ILE A 292 15.92 -29.77 -24.69
N SER A 293 15.54 -30.48 -25.74
CA SER A 293 15.29 -31.92 -25.73
C SER A 293 16.48 -32.61 -26.40
N THR A 294 17.12 -33.52 -25.68
CA THR A 294 18.21 -34.36 -26.20
C THR A 294 17.82 -35.82 -26.11
N LEU A 295 17.72 -36.50 -27.25
CA LEU A 295 17.38 -37.91 -27.31
C LEU A 295 18.54 -38.79 -26.84
N GLN A 296 18.20 -39.87 -26.14
CA GLN A 296 19.10 -40.84 -25.55
C GLN A 296 18.58 -42.25 -25.79
N GLY A 297 19.51 -43.17 -26.07
CA GLY A 297 19.20 -44.57 -26.31
C GLY A 297 19.23 -44.93 -27.80
N LYS A 298 18.99 -46.21 -28.08
CA LYS A 298 18.87 -46.74 -29.44
C LYS A 298 17.46 -47.30 -29.60
N PRO A 299 16.75 -46.95 -30.68
CA PRO A 299 15.41 -47.47 -30.89
C PRO A 299 15.46 -48.98 -31.09
N GLY A 300 14.69 -49.73 -30.31
CA GLY A 300 14.54 -51.18 -30.45
C GLY A 300 13.64 -51.60 -31.62
N ALA A 301 12.78 -50.67 -32.08
CA ALA A 301 11.87 -50.86 -33.21
C ALA A 301 11.57 -49.52 -33.89
N ALA A 302 11.11 -49.56 -35.14
CA ALA A 302 10.57 -48.39 -35.82
C ALA A 302 9.21 -48.00 -35.22
N GLY A 303 8.98 -46.70 -35.03
CA GLY A 303 7.72 -46.20 -34.51
C GLY A 303 7.78 -44.71 -34.18
N GLU A 304 6.62 -44.14 -33.88
CA GLU A 304 6.52 -42.76 -33.40
C GLU A 304 7.02 -42.66 -31.95
N LEU A 305 7.77 -41.59 -31.66
CA LEU A 305 8.29 -41.29 -30.34
C LEU A 305 7.51 -40.11 -29.75
N TYR A 306 6.91 -40.31 -28.58
CA TYR A 306 6.07 -39.30 -27.94
C TYR A 306 6.20 -39.34 -26.42
N GLY A 307 6.23 -38.16 -25.79
CA GLY A 307 6.23 -38.05 -24.33
C GLY A 307 5.99 -36.61 -23.89
N VAL A 308 5.66 -36.46 -22.60
CA VAL A 308 5.26 -35.18 -22.00
C VAL A 308 6.05 -34.96 -20.71
N SER A 309 6.36 -33.69 -20.45
CA SER A 309 6.90 -33.22 -19.17
C SER A 309 6.29 -31.87 -18.83
N VAL A 310 6.18 -31.59 -17.54
CA VAL A 310 5.74 -30.29 -17.02
C VAL A 310 6.95 -29.51 -16.54
N LEU A 311 7.09 -28.27 -16.99
CA LEU A 311 8.03 -27.30 -16.44
C LEU A 311 7.31 -26.39 -15.45
N THR A 312 7.63 -26.50 -14.17
CA THR A 312 7.09 -25.64 -13.11
C THR A 312 8.09 -24.54 -12.78
N ALA A 313 7.63 -23.29 -12.69
CA ALA A 313 8.39 -22.17 -12.14
C ALA A 313 7.84 -21.84 -10.75
N LEU A 314 8.69 -21.92 -9.73
CA LEU A 314 8.38 -21.58 -8.35
C LEU A 314 9.10 -20.27 -8.01
N TYR A 315 8.32 -19.27 -7.59
CA TYR A 315 8.83 -17.96 -7.19
C TYR A 315 9.05 -17.95 -5.68
N ASP A 316 10.24 -17.51 -5.26
CA ASP A 316 10.56 -17.32 -3.84
C ASP A 316 9.85 -16.10 -3.24
#